data_AF-A0A4Q6BB78-F1
#
_entry.id   AF-A0A4Q6BB78-F1
#
_cell.length_a   1.000
_cell.length_b   1.000
_cell.length_c   1.000
_cell.angle_alpha   90.00
_cell.angle_beta   90.00
_cell.angle_gamma   90.00
#
_symmetry.space_group_name_H-M   'P 1'
#
loop_
_entity.id
_entity.type
_entity.pdbx_description
1 polymer ?
#
loop_
_entity_poly.entity_id
_entity_poly.type
_entity_poly.pdbx_seq_one_letter_code
_entity_poly.pdbx_strand_id
1 'polypeptide(L)' 'PAGIEQVFAALAKRLGDPHAAEHRMVDVLAETLWEAQRANRAPDEARYLERLRQL' A
#
# COMPACT_ATOMS: atom_id res chain seq x y z
N PRO A 1 0.01 -6.03 -9.62
CA PRO A 1 0.45 -7.34 -9.06
C PRO A 1 -0.76 -8.12 -8.56
N ALA A 2 -0.64 -9.45 -8.41
CA ALA A 2 -1.75 -10.26 -7.92
C ALA A 2 -2.08 -9.87 -6.46
N GLY A 3 -3.30 -9.35 -6.22
CA GLY A 3 -3.81 -9.04 -4.89
C GLY A 3 -3.87 -7.56 -4.51
N ILE A 4 -3.16 -6.65 -5.21
CA ILE A 4 -3.28 -5.21 -4.95
C ILE A 4 -4.69 -4.69 -5.25
N GLU A 5 -5.32 -5.21 -6.30
CA GLU A 5 -6.69 -4.86 -6.69
C GLU A 5 -7.71 -5.27 -5.64
N GLN A 6 -7.52 -6.43 -5.00
CA GLN A 6 -8.39 -6.91 -3.92
C GLN A 6 -8.26 -6.04 -2.67
N VAL A 7 -7.03 -5.64 -2.34
CA VAL A 7 -6.76 -4.74 -1.22
C VAL A 7 -7.33 -3.35 -1.48
N PHE A 8 -7.14 -2.81 -2.68
CA PHE A 8 -7.74 -1.55 -3.09
C PHE A 8 -9.27 -1.59 -3.01
N ALA A 9 -9.91 -2.62 -3.58
CA ALA A 9 -11.36 -2.76 -3.54
C ALA A 9 -11.89 -2.86 -2.11
N ALA A 10 -11.18 -3.56 -1.21
CA ALA A 10 -11.55 -3.64 0.19
C ALA A 10 -11.42 -2.28 0.91
N LEU A 11 -10.33 -1.55 0.65
CA LEU A 11 -10.10 -0.21 1.22
C LEU A 11 -11.11 0.81 0.69
N ALA A 12 -11.36 0.85 -0.62
CA ALA A 12 -12.34 1.73 -1.24
C ALA A 12 -13.75 1.46 -0.68
N LYS A 13 -14.11 0.19 -0.50
CA LYS A 13 -15.39 -0.20 0.12
C LYS A 13 -15.47 0.22 1.60
N ARG A 14 -14.38 0.05 2.35
CA ARG A 14 -14.31 0.39 3.78
C ARG A 14 -14.36 1.90 4.02
N LEU A 15 -13.70 2.68 3.16
CA LEU A 15 -13.61 4.14 3.27
C LEU A 15 -14.79 4.84 2.60
N GLY A 16 -15.50 4.16 1.69
CA GLY A 16 -16.60 4.74 0.91
C GLY A 16 -16.13 5.71 -0.19
N ASP A 17 -14.81 5.85 -0.36
CA ASP A 17 -14.19 6.75 -1.33
C ASP A 17 -12.95 6.07 -1.95
N PRO A 18 -12.98 5.77 -3.26
CA PRO A 18 -11.83 5.22 -3.99
C PRO A 18 -10.61 6.14 -3.96
N HIS A 19 -10.78 7.46 -4.07
CA HIS A 19 -9.65 8.41 -4.02
C HIS A 19 -8.98 8.39 -2.64
N ALA A 20 -9.77 8.34 -1.57
CA ALA A 20 -9.22 8.20 -0.22
C ALA A 20 -8.42 6.88 -0.09
N ALA A 21 -8.89 5.78 -0.67
CA ALA A 21 -8.14 4.52 -0.68
C ALA A 21 -6.81 4.64 -1.43
N GLU A 22 -6.80 5.29 -2.61
CA GLU A 22 -5.58 5.54 -3.38
C GLU A 22 -4.58 6.38 -2.59
N HIS A 23 -5.03 7.47 -1.96
CA HIS A 23 -4.18 8.34 -1.15
C HIS A 23 -3.52 7.55 -0.01
N ARG A 24 -4.29 6.73 0.71
CA ARG A 24 -3.76 5.89 1.80
C ARG A 24 -2.77 4.85 1.30
N MET A 25 -3.00 4.29 0.12
CA MET A 25 -2.07 3.35 -0.50
C MET A 25 -0.76 4.04 -0.91
N VAL A 26 -0.83 5.25 -1.47
CA VAL A 26 0.33 6.06 -1.85
C VAL A 26 1.17 6.45 -0.63
N ASP A 27 0.55 6.79 0.50
CA ASP A 27 1.27 7.09 1.74
C ASP A 27 2.11 5.88 2.19
N VAL A 28 1.49 4.70 2.27
CA VAL A 28 2.20 3.46 2.65
C VAL A 28 3.27 3.08 1.64
N LEU A 29 3.05 3.35 0.35
CA LEU A 29 4.04 3.12 -0.70
C LEU A 29 5.25 4.04 -0.49
N ALA A 30 5.03 5.32 -0.26
CA ALA A 30 6.08 6.31 -0.03
C ALA A 30 6.95 5.93 1.18
N GLU A 31 6.33 5.51 2.28
CA GLU A 31 7.04 5.01 3.46
C GLU A 31 7.86 3.75 3.15
N THR A 32 7.29 2.80 2.40
CA THR A 32 7.97 1.55 2.04
C THR A 32 9.18 1.82 1.13
N LEU A 33 9.05 2.72 0.18
CA LEU A 33 10.14 3.14 -0.71
C LEU A 33 11.25 3.85 0.09
N TRP A 34 10.87 4.77 0.98
CA TRP A 34 11.82 5.49 1.83
C TRP A 34 12.61 4.53 2.73
N GLU A 35 11.94 3.57 3.39
CA GLU A 35 12.61 2.56 4.21
C GLU A 35 13.57 1.69 3.40
N ALA A 36 13.19 1.30 2.18
CA ALA A 36 14.01 0.49 1.30
C ALA A 36 15.28 1.25 0.86
N GLN A 37 15.12 2.51 0.44
CA GLN A 37 16.25 3.38 0.11
C GLN A 37 17.19 3.56 1.29
N ARG A 38 16.66 3.86 2.48
CA ARG A 38 17.46 4.04 3.70
C ARG A 38 18.24 2.79 4.08
N ALA A 39 17.67 1.62 3.87
CA ALA A 39 18.30 0.33 4.13
C ALA A 39 19.15 -0.19 2.96
N ASN A 40 19.34 0.61 1.90
CA ASN A 40 20.08 0.25 0.68
C ASN A 40 19.65 -1.11 0.10
N ARG A 41 18.34 -1.36 0.08
CA ARG A 41 17.72 -2.60 -0.42
C ARG A 41 16.62 -2.29 -1.42
N ALA A 42 16.27 -3.29 -2.23
CA ALA A 42 15.10 -3.18 -3.09
C ALA A 42 13.81 -3.04 -2.25
N PRO A 43 12.81 -2.28 -2.73
CA PRO A 43 11.48 -2.25 -2.12
C PRO A 43 10.86 -3.63 -2.05
N ASP A 44 10.26 -3.95 -0.90
CA ASP A 44 9.61 -5.23 -0.65
C ASP A 44 8.10 -5.10 -0.91
N GLU A 45 7.65 -5.66 -2.03
CA GLU A 45 6.26 -5.64 -2.44
C GLU A 45 5.35 -6.45 -1.50
N ALA A 46 5.83 -7.56 -0.94
CA ALA A 46 5.05 -8.37 -0.02
C ALA A 46 4.79 -7.61 1.29
N ARG A 47 5.81 -6.90 1.79
CA ARG A 47 5.69 -6.03 2.96
C ARG A 47 4.77 -4.84 2.70
N TYR A 48 4.81 -4.26 1.51
CA TYR A 48 3.85 -3.23 1.09
C TYR A 48 2.40 -3.76 1.14
N LEU A 49 2.14 -4.91 0.51
CA LEU A 49 0.82 -5.53 0.50
C LEU A 49 0.33 -5.91 1.91
N GLU A 50 1.21 -6.38 2.78
CA GLU A 50 0.87 -6.67 4.18
C GLU A 50 0.44 -5.40 4.92
N ARG A 51 1.21 -4.31 4.79
CA ARG A 51 0.87 -3.02 5.42
C ARG A 51 -0.46 -2.48 4.92
N LEU A 52 -0.73 -2.58 3.63
CA LEU A 52 -2.02 -2.15 3.07
C LEU A 52 -3.20 -2.97 3.61
N ARG A 53 -3.03 -4.26 3.87
CA ARG A 53 -4.08 -5.11 4.46
C ARG A 53 -4.39 -4.76 5.93
N GLN A 54 -3.50 -4.02 6.60
CA GLN A 54 -3.67 -3.59 7.99
C GLN A 54 -4.32 -2.20 8.14
N LEU A 55 -4.53 -1.46 7.05
CA LEU A 55 -5.28 -0.20 7.01
C LEU A 55 -6.78 -0.45 7.25
#